data_AF-A0A2A5M9D3-F1
#
_entry.id   AF-A0A2A5M9D3-F1
#
_cell.length_a   1.000
_cell.length_b   1.000
_cell.length_c   1.000
_cell.angle_alpha   90.00
_cell.angle_beta   90.00
_cell.angle_gamma   90.00
#
_symmetry.space_group_name_H-M   'P 1'
#
loop_
_entity.id
_entity.type
_entity.pdbx_description
1 polymer ?
#
loop_
_entity_poly.entity_id
_entity_poly.type
_entity_poly.pdbx_seq_one_letter_code
_entity_poly.pdbx_strand_id
1 'polypeptide(L)'
;DKISYKKFIIQNLLDCKDIERYQILKEMLFASFENIYHIPFIFENKSCLFQMRKRAKYLEIYLYFSVFGALKILIDSQGVSVFTPFAKVQKFLNEYLDFNVSQENKIEPLFVFKRLFDFKG
;
A
#
# COMPACT_ATOMS: atom_id res chain seq x y z
N ASP A 1 -1.93 11.82 21.50
CA ASP A 1 -1.25 12.51 20.40
C ASP A 1 -1.45 11.81 19.06
N LYS A 2 -1.79 12.56 18.00
CA LYS A 2 -1.88 12.01 16.64
C LYS A 2 -0.47 11.90 16.07
N ILE A 3 -0.03 10.70 15.73
CA ILE A 3 1.26 10.47 15.05
C ILE A 3 1.18 11.08 13.65
N SER A 4 2.07 12.04 13.35
CA SER A 4 2.23 12.56 11.98
C SER A 4 3.11 11.59 11.19
N TYR A 5 2.55 10.99 10.14
CA TYR A 5 3.24 9.99 9.31
C TYR A 5 4.56 10.51 8.70
N LYS A 6 4.54 11.73 8.14
CA LYS A 6 5.76 12.37 7.61
C LYS A 6 6.80 12.63 8.71
N LYS A 7 6.36 13.09 9.88
CA LYS A 7 7.25 13.30 11.03
C LYS A 7 7.86 11.99 11.51
N PHE A 8 7.06 10.92 11.57
CA PHE A 8 7.52 9.58 11.90
C PHE A 8 8.63 9.12 10.94
N ILE A 9 8.42 9.25 9.62
CA ILE A 9 9.42 8.86 8.62
C ILE A 9 10.71 9.68 8.80
N ILE A 10 10.60 11.01 8.89
CA ILE A 10 11.76 11.90 9.02
C ILE A 10 12.57 11.56 10.27
N GLN A 11 11.92 11.42 11.43
CA GLN A 11 12.63 11.09 12.67
C GLN A 11 13.33 9.74 12.57
N ASN A 12 12.64 8.72 12.04
CA ASN A 12 13.24 7.40 11.87
C ASN A 12 14.40 7.40 10.87
N LEU A 13 14.37 8.25 9.83
CA LEU A 13 15.48 8.41 8.89
C LEU A 13 16.71 9.02 9.57
N LEU A 14 16.52 10.05 10.41
CA LEU A 14 17.61 10.70 11.14
C LEU A 14 18.32 9.74 12.10
N ASP A 15 17.56 8.82 12.71
CA ASP A 15 18.07 7.88 13.70
C ASP A 15 18.54 6.54 13.07
N CYS A 16 18.35 6.34 11.76
CA CYS A 16 18.61 5.06 11.09
C CYS A 16 20.10 4.80 10.87
N LYS A 17 20.58 3.64 11.33
CA LYS A 17 21.95 3.16 11.11
C LYS A 17 22.05 1.92 10.22
N ASP A 18 20.90 1.30 9.92
CA ASP A 18 20.79 0.10 9.11
C ASP A 18 20.43 0.46 7.66
N ILE A 19 21.15 -0.12 6.70
CA ILE A 19 21.00 0.21 5.29
C ILE A 19 19.66 -0.27 4.72
N GLU A 20 19.18 -1.44 5.14
CA GLU A 20 17.93 -2.02 4.64
C GLU A 20 16.73 -1.18 5.12
N ARG A 21 16.69 -0.88 6.42
CA ARG A 21 15.71 0.01 7.03
C ARG A 21 15.77 1.42 6.42
N TYR A 22 16.96 1.93 6.11
CA TYR A 22 17.09 3.23 5.44
C TYR A 22 16.44 3.20 4.05
N GLN A 23 16.65 2.14 3.26
CA GLN A 23 15.99 2.02 1.95
C GLN A 23 14.47 2.02 2.09
N ILE A 24 13.92 1.23 3.03
CA ILE A 24 12.48 1.20 3.30
C ILE A 24 11.98 2.60 3.65
N LEU A 25 12.56 3.26 4.66
CA LEU A 25 12.14 4.58 5.12
C LEU A 25 12.24 5.64 4.01
N LYS A 26 13.25 5.54 3.16
CA LYS A 26 13.42 6.41 1.98
C LYS A 26 12.27 6.22 0.98
N GLU A 27 11.88 4.98 0.67
CA GLU A 27 10.74 4.72 -0.20
C GLU A 27 9.42 5.24 0.40
N MET A 28 9.23 5.07 1.71
CA MET A 28 8.09 5.64 2.44
C MET A 28 8.05 7.16 2.34
N LEU A 29 9.22 7.82 2.42
CA LEU A 29 9.35 9.28 2.28
C LEU A 29 8.93 9.72 0.87
N PHE A 30 9.44 9.07 -0.18
CA PHE A 30 9.10 9.41 -1.56
C PHE A 30 7.60 9.25 -1.85
N ALA A 31 7.00 8.13 -1.43
CA ALA A 31 5.57 7.93 -1.56
C ALA A 31 4.74 9.02 -0.84
N SER A 32 5.24 9.52 0.29
CA SER A 32 4.56 10.56 1.06
C SER A 32 4.48 11.91 0.32
N PHE A 33 5.38 12.20 -0.62
CA PHE A 33 5.31 13.38 -1.48
C PHE A 33 4.19 13.26 -2.52
N GLU A 34 3.81 12.05 -2.91
CA GLU A 34 2.64 11.76 -3.75
C GLU A 34 1.33 11.62 -2.94
N ASN A 35 1.37 11.95 -1.64
CA ASN A 35 0.27 11.76 -0.68
C ASN A 35 -0.18 10.30 -0.55
N ILE A 36 0.77 9.38 -0.65
CA ILE A 36 0.57 7.95 -0.50
C ILE A 36 1.20 7.51 0.81
N TYR A 37 0.41 6.86 1.66
CA TYR A 37 0.96 6.05 2.73
C TYR A 37 1.48 4.77 2.07
N HIS A 38 2.77 4.48 2.22
CA HIS A 38 3.42 3.30 1.67
C HIS A 38 4.10 2.62 2.85
N ILE A 39 3.55 1.50 3.32
CA ILE A 39 3.96 0.86 4.56
C ILE A 39 4.29 -0.60 4.23
N PRO A 40 5.56 -0.93 4.02
CA PRO A 40 6.03 -2.30 4.02
C PRO A 40 5.92 -2.87 5.44
N PHE A 41 5.48 -4.11 5.56
CA PHE A 41 5.34 -4.79 6.85
C PHE A 41 5.59 -6.29 6.72
N ILE A 42 5.82 -6.97 7.85
CA ILE A 42 5.96 -8.43 7.89
C ILE A 42 4.70 -9.03 8.50
N PHE A 43 4.14 -10.04 7.84
CA PHE A 43 3.03 -10.85 8.34
C PHE A 43 3.37 -12.32 8.10
N GLU A 44 3.32 -13.15 9.15
CA GLU A 44 3.71 -14.58 9.08
C GLU A 44 5.10 -14.80 8.43
N ASN A 45 6.09 -14.00 8.81
CA ASN A 45 7.46 -14.01 8.23
C ASN A 45 7.52 -13.73 6.72
N LYS A 46 6.48 -13.14 6.14
CA LYS A 46 6.41 -12.78 4.72
C LYS A 46 6.26 -11.27 4.53
N SER A 47 6.96 -10.75 3.53
CA SER A 47 6.93 -9.33 3.19
C SER A 47 5.62 -8.94 2.52
N CYS A 48 4.92 -8.03 3.17
CA CYS A 48 3.64 -7.50 2.73
C CYS A 48 3.75 -5.98 2.52
N LEU A 49 2.78 -5.43 1.80
CA LEU A 49 2.77 -4.01 1.48
C LEU A 49 1.36 -3.44 1.58
N PHE A 50 1.22 -2.41 2.42
CA PHE A 50 0.02 -1.60 2.50
C PHE A 50 0.30 -0.26 1.82
N GLN A 51 -0.59 0.14 0.92
CA GLN A 51 -0.58 1.49 0.37
C GLN A 51 -1.96 2.10 0.46
N MET A 52 -2.03 3.40 0.75
CA MET A 52 -3.29 4.12 0.84
C MET A 52 -3.15 5.53 0.30
N ARG A 53 -4.15 5.96 -0.47
CA ARG A 53 -4.26 7.33 -0.98
C ARG A 53 -5.68 7.82 -0.80
N LYS A 54 -5.85 8.93 -0.07
CA LYS A 54 -7.14 9.61 0.01
C LYS A 54 -7.34 10.46 -1.25
N ARG A 55 -8.42 10.22 -1.97
CA ARG A 55 -8.91 11.08 -3.06
C ARG A 55 -10.09 11.91 -2.53
N ALA A 56 -10.55 12.86 -3.36
CA ALA A 56 -11.67 13.74 -3.00
C ALA A 56 -12.95 12.94 -2.65
N LYS A 57 -13.28 11.94 -3.45
CA LYS A 57 -14.55 11.18 -3.35
C LYS A 57 -14.42 9.81 -2.68
N TYR A 58 -13.23 9.23 -2.69
CA TYR A 58 -13.00 7.87 -2.19
C TYR A 58 -11.64 7.74 -1.52
N LEU A 59 -11.49 6.70 -0.70
CA LEU A 59 -10.22 6.20 -0.21
C LEU A 59 -9.82 5.01 -1.07
N GLU A 60 -8.60 5.02 -1.56
CA GLU A 60 -8.03 3.91 -2.32
C GLU A 60 -6.95 3.25 -1.49
N ILE A 61 -7.07 1.93 -1.33
CA ILE A 61 -6.11 1.10 -0.62
C ILE A 61 -5.63 0.01 -1.57
N TYR A 62 -4.32 -0.17 -1.63
CA TYR A 62 -3.70 -1.34 -2.22
C TYR A 62 -3.07 -2.16 -1.09
N LEU A 63 -3.41 -3.43 -1.03
CA LEU A 63 -2.89 -4.35 -0.02
C LEU A 63 -2.33 -5.58 -0.72
N TYR A 64 -1.05 -5.84 -0.50
CA TYR A 64 -0.37 -7.00 -1.04
C TYR A 64 0.09 -7.90 0.09
N PHE A 65 -0.38 -9.15 0.06
CA PHE A 65 0.17 -10.24 0.85
C PHE A 65 0.92 -11.18 -0.08
N SER A 66 2.10 -11.67 0.31
CA SER A 66 2.82 -12.64 -0.55
C SER A 66 2.02 -13.93 -0.80
N VAL A 67 1.08 -14.27 0.10
CA VAL A 67 0.24 -15.49 0.02
C VAL A 67 -1.01 -15.29 -0.82
N PHE A 68 -1.71 -14.16 -0.63
CA PHE A 68 -2.99 -13.87 -1.29
C PHE A 68 -2.86 -12.99 -2.55
N GLY A 69 -1.68 -12.41 -2.76
CA GLY A 69 -1.42 -11.45 -3.81
C GLY A 69 -2.05 -10.09 -3.52
N ALA A 70 -2.29 -9.33 -4.59
CA ALA A 70 -2.77 -7.95 -4.54
C ALA A 70 -4.29 -7.86 -4.37
N LEU A 71 -4.70 -6.94 -3.52
CA LEU A 71 -6.06 -6.47 -3.31
C LEU A 71 -6.11 -4.97 -3.53
N LYS A 72 -7.14 -4.51 -4.23
CA LYS A 72 -7.50 -3.09 -4.31
C LYS A 72 -8.82 -2.91 -3.58
N ILE A 73 -8.86 -1.96 -2.65
CA ILE A 73 -10.05 -1.67 -1.86
C ILE A 73 -10.38 -0.20 -2.11
N LEU A 74 -11.61 0.05 -2.53
CA LEU A 74 -12.17 1.39 -2.70
C LEU A 74 -13.24 1.59 -1.64
N ILE A 75 -13.14 2.70 -0.90
CA ILE A 75 -14.11 3.08 0.13
C ILE A 75 -14.66 4.46 -0.21
N ASP A 76 -15.95 4.56 -0.43
CA ASP A 76 -16.65 5.81 -0.72
C ASP A 76 -17.98 5.92 0.05
N SER A 77 -18.85 6.84 -0.35
CA SER A 77 -20.17 7.02 0.29
C SER A 77 -21.14 5.86 0.03
N GLN A 78 -20.90 5.03 -0.98
CA GLN A 78 -21.74 3.88 -1.35
C GLN A 78 -21.30 2.60 -0.64
N GLY A 79 -20.07 2.58 -0.09
CA GLY A 79 -19.58 1.49 0.75
C GLY A 79 -18.17 1.07 0.39
N VAL A 80 -17.90 -0.23 0.50
CA VAL A 80 -16.60 -0.85 0.25
C VAL A 80 -16.69 -1.74 -0.98
N SER A 81 -15.77 -1.55 -1.93
CA SER A 81 -15.58 -2.43 -3.08
C SER A 81 -14.18 -3.03 -3.04
N VAL A 82 -14.07 -4.35 -3.17
CA VAL A 82 -12.78 -5.06 -3.15
C VAL A 82 -12.56 -5.75 -4.49
N PHE A 83 -11.33 -5.64 -4.98
CA PHE A 83 -10.90 -6.22 -6.23
C PHE A 83 -9.66 -7.07 -6.02
N THR A 84 -9.59 -8.20 -6.72
CA THR A 84 -8.41 -9.07 -6.78
C THR A 84 -8.22 -9.61 -8.20
N PRO A 85 -6.98 -9.83 -8.68
CA PRO A 85 -6.79 -10.48 -9.97
C PRO A 85 -6.98 -12.01 -9.89
N PHE A 86 -7.06 -12.58 -8.68
CA PHE A 86 -7.07 -14.02 -8.46
C PHE A 86 -8.47 -14.57 -8.18
N ALA A 87 -9.02 -15.33 -9.12
CA ALA A 87 -10.35 -15.94 -8.97
C ALA A 87 -10.50 -16.82 -7.72
N LYS A 88 -9.45 -17.52 -7.28
CA LYS A 88 -9.47 -18.31 -6.04
C LYS A 88 -9.62 -17.42 -4.80
N VAL A 89 -8.92 -16.30 -4.75
CA VAL A 89 -9.00 -15.33 -3.66
C VAL A 89 -10.36 -14.64 -3.66
N GLN A 90 -10.89 -14.30 -4.83
CA GLN A 90 -12.22 -13.74 -4.97
C GLN A 90 -13.29 -14.68 -4.39
N LYS A 91 -13.28 -15.96 -4.77
CA LYS A 91 -14.20 -16.97 -4.24
C LYS A 91 -14.08 -17.11 -2.72
N PHE A 92 -12.84 -17.28 -2.24
CA PHE A 92 -12.57 -17.40 -0.81
C PHE A 92 -13.09 -16.18 -0.04
N LEU A 93 -12.73 -14.96 -0.43
CA LEU A 93 -13.14 -13.76 0.30
C LEU A 93 -14.66 -13.54 0.26
N ASN A 94 -15.34 -13.88 -0.83
CA ASN A 94 -16.81 -13.82 -0.90
C ASN A 94 -17.52 -14.81 0.05
N GLU A 95 -16.84 -15.84 0.56
CA GLU A 95 -17.41 -16.74 1.57
C GLU A 95 -17.39 -16.13 2.99
N TYR A 96 -16.53 -15.14 3.25
CA TYR A 96 -16.30 -14.59 4.59
C TYR A 96 -16.59 -13.09 4.73
N LEU A 97 -16.78 -12.35 3.63
CA LEU A 97 -17.01 -10.91 3.64
C LEU A 97 -18.45 -10.59 3.25
N ASP A 98 -19.05 -9.64 3.97
CA ASP A 98 -20.42 -9.14 3.70
C ASP A 98 -20.50 -8.22 2.46
N PHE A 99 -19.39 -7.97 1.78
CA PHE A 99 -19.31 -7.13 0.58
C PHE A 99 -18.68 -7.90 -0.58
N ASN A 100 -19.22 -7.64 -1.78
CA ASN A 100 -18.82 -8.34 -3.00
C ASN A 100 -17.37 -8.05 -3.38
N VAL A 101 -16.57 -9.11 -3.47
CA VAL A 101 -15.24 -9.11 -4.06
C VAL A 101 -15.37 -9.43 -5.55
N SER A 102 -14.89 -8.51 -6.37
CA SER A 102 -14.90 -8.61 -7.82
C SER A 102 -13.53 -8.98 -8.36
N GLN A 103 -13.49 -9.67 -9.49
CA GLN A 103 -12.23 -9.94 -10.18
C GLN A 103 -11.84 -8.75 -11.07
N GLU A 104 -10.63 -8.23 -10.92
CA GLU A 104 -10.06 -7.19 -11.79
C GLU A 104 -8.69 -7.67 -12.28
N ASN A 105 -8.54 -7.91 -13.58
CA ASN A 105 -7.35 -8.55 -14.15
C ASN A 105 -6.05 -7.75 -13.93
N LYS A 106 -6.16 -6.44 -13.71
CA LYS A 106 -5.01 -5.55 -13.59
C LYS A 106 -5.14 -4.69 -12.34
N ILE A 107 -4.44 -5.07 -11.29
CA ILE A 107 -4.30 -4.27 -10.07
C ILE A 107 -2.83 -3.85 -9.94
N GLU A 108 -2.60 -2.54 -9.96
CA GLU A 108 -1.28 -1.95 -9.80
C GLU A 108 -1.15 -1.31 -8.41
N PRO A 109 0.06 -1.32 -7.81
CA PRO A 109 0.34 -0.54 -6.62
C PRO A 109 0.17 0.96 -6.89
N LEU A 110 -0.26 1.69 -5.87
CA LEU A 110 -0.41 3.15 -5.90
C LEU A 110 0.93 3.87 -6.03
N PHE A 111 2.01 3.28 -5.52
CA PHE A 111 3.36 3.79 -5.60
C PHE A 111 4.33 2.67 -6.01
N VAL A 112 5.20 2.98 -6.97
CA VAL A 112 6.33 2.14 -7.35
C VAL A 112 7.58 3.00 -7.26
N PHE A 113 8.53 2.61 -6.42
CA PHE A 113 9.78 3.33 -6.31
C PHE A 113 10.58 3.20 -7.62
N LYS A 114 10.70 4.30 -8.37
CA LYS A 114 11.53 4.35 -9.56
C LYS A 114 12.97 4.65 -9.14
N ARG A 115 13.88 3.70 -9.39
CA ARG A 115 15.31 3.81 -9.03
C ARG A 115 16.10 4.81 -9.87
N LEU A 116 15.48 5.46 -10.86
CA LEU A 116 16.16 6.33 -11.81
C LEU A 116 16.16 7.77 -11.30
N PHE A 117 17.31 8.21 -10.81
CA PHE A 117 17.71 9.61 -10.85
C PHE A 117 18.21 9.88 -12.27
N ASP A 118 17.45 10.62 -13.08
CA ASP A 118 18.02 11.25 -14.27
C ASP A 118 18.73 12.52 -13.79
N PHE A 119 20.06 12.55 -13.91
CA PHE A 119 20.89 13.72 -13.57
C PHE A 119 20.85 14.80 -14.65
N LYS A 120 20.04 14.64 -15.71
CA LYS A 120 19.80 15.67 -16.71
C LYS A 120 18.65 16.54 -16.22
N GLY A 121 19.01 17.69 -15.67
CA GLY A 121 18.09 18.67 -15.06
C GLY A 121 16.97 19.18 -15.96
#